data_AF-A0A1E5UR84-F1
#
_entry.id   AF-A0A1E5UR84-F1
#
_cell.length_a   1.000
_cell.length_b   1.000
_cell.length_c   1.000
_cell.angle_alpha   90.00
_cell.angle_beta   90.00
_cell.angle_gamma   90.00
#
_symmetry.space_group_name_H-M   'P 1'
#
loop_
_entity.id
_entity.type
_entity.pdbx_description
1 polymer ?
#
loop_
_entity_poly.entity_id
_entity_poly.type
_entity_poly.pdbx_seq_one_letter_code
_entity_poly.pdbx_strand_id
1 'polypeptide(L)' 'LVGEGEELTRVLVHRKVLQHPYFTGLLELAAMEFGHDQKGVLRIPCDIECFYKIVQLIRSSAWRKKVTIPCLFSPKLM' A
#
# COMPACT_ATOMS: atom_id res chain seq x y z
N LEU A 1 -6.14 -4.12 -5.89
CA LEU A 1 -5.24 -4.17 -7.06
C LEU A 1 -4.01 -3.41 -6.67
N VAL A 2 -2.83 -3.99 -6.84
CA VAL A 2 -1.55 -3.40 -6.44
C VAL A 2 -0.62 -3.47 -7.64
N GLY A 3 0.09 -2.38 -7.92
CA GLY A 3 1.07 -2.27 -9.00
C GLY A 3 0.87 -1.04 -9.88
N GLU A 4 1.67 -0.92 -10.95
CA GLU A 4 1.71 0.20 -11.88
C GLU A 4 1.67 -0.29 -13.33
N GLY A 5 1.03 0.48 -14.22
CA GLY A 5 0.95 0.14 -15.65
C GLY A 5 0.26 -1.19 -15.92
N GLU A 6 0.93 -2.08 -16.65
CA GLU A 6 0.42 -3.43 -16.98
C GLU A 6 0.64 -4.45 -15.86
N GLU A 7 1.53 -4.17 -14.90
CA GLU A 7 1.83 -5.07 -13.80
C GLU A 7 0.88 -4.82 -12.63
N LEU A 8 -0.26 -5.52 -12.65
CA LEU A 8 -1.27 -5.42 -11.60
C LEU A 8 -1.59 -6.78 -11.01
N THR A 9 -1.56 -6.86 -9.67
CA THR A 9 -1.95 -8.06 -8.93
C THR A 9 -3.15 -7.81 -8.03
N ARG A 10 -4.08 -8.78 -8.00
CA ARG A 10 -5.16 -8.83 -7.01
C ARG A 10 -4.65 -9.48 -5.73
N VAL A 11 -4.68 -8.74 -4.64
CA VAL A 11 -4.26 -9.22 -3.32
C VAL A 11 -5.45 -9.16 -2.37
N LEU A 12 -5.64 -10.23 -1.59
CA LEU A 12 -6.57 -10.26 -0.48
C LEU A 12 -5.82 -9.97 0.83
N VAL A 13 -6.30 -8.99 1.57
CA VAL A 13 -5.75 -8.62 2.88
C VAL A 13 -6.86 -8.57 3.91
N HIS A 14 -6.53 -8.88 5.16
CA HIS A 14 -7.47 -8.73 6.26
C HIS A 14 -7.75 -7.24 6.49
N ARG A 15 -9.01 -6.85 6.75
CA ARG A 15 -9.41 -5.44 6.96
C ARG A 15 -8.54 -4.70 7.98
N LYS A 16 -8.11 -5.39 9.04
CA LYS A 16 -7.21 -4.87 10.09
C LYS A 16 -5.90 -4.26 9.54
N VAL A 17 -5.42 -4.74 8.38
CA VAL A 17 -4.22 -4.21 7.72
C VAL A 17 -4.45 -2.75 7.28
N LEU A 18 -5.64 -2.44 6.77
CA LEU A 18 -6.00 -1.10 6.30
C LEU A 18 -6.09 -0.06 7.43
N GLN A 19 -6.27 -0.52 8.67
CA GLN A 19 -6.36 0.34 9.85
C GLN A 19 -4.98 0.61 10.49
N HIS A 20 -3.92 0.00 9.96
CA HIS A 20 -2.59 0.16 10.52
C HIS A 20 -1.92 1.45 9.99
N PRO A 21 -1.24 2.25 10.84
CA PRO A 21 -0.62 3.51 10.41
C PRO A 21 0.37 3.40 9.24
N TYR A 22 1.11 2.29 9.15
CA TYR A 22 1.99 2.01 8.00
C TYR A 22 1.26 1.85 6.67
N PHE A 23 -0.04 1.56 6.69
CA PHE A 23 -0.86 1.44 5.51
C PHE A 23 -1.44 2.80 5.08
N THR A 24 -1.46 3.81 5.96
CA THR A 24 -2.02 5.13 5.67
C THR A 24 -1.34 5.80 4.47
N GLY A 25 -0.01 5.74 4.39
CA GLY A 25 0.70 6.33 3.24
C GLY A 25 0.33 5.69 1.90
N LEU A 26 0.04 4.37 1.87
CA LEU A 26 -0.45 3.72 0.65
C LEU A 26 -1.87 4.19 0.27
N LEU A 27 -2.71 4.48 1.26
CA LEU A 27 -4.06 4.98 1.03
C LEU A 27 -4.05 6.43 0.55
N GLU A 28 -3.14 7.25 1.08
CA GLU A 28 -2.92 8.62 0.61
C GLU A 28 -2.45 8.63 -0.85
N LEU A 29 -1.47 7.80 -1.20
CA LEU A 29 -1.05 7.63 -2.60
C LEU A 29 -2.20 7.21 -3.51
N ALA A 30 -3.00 6.22 -3.08
CA ALA A 30 -4.17 5.78 -3.83
C ALA A 30 -5.23 6.87 -3.97
N ALA A 31 -5.43 7.70 -2.95
CA ALA A 31 -6.36 8.82 -2.99
C ALA A 31 -5.86 9.94 -3.91
N MET A 32 -4.56 10.23 -3.91
CA MET A 32 -3.96 11.22 -4.81
C MET A 32 -4.09 10.80 -6.27
N GLU A 33 -3.81 9.54 -6.58
CA GLU A 33 -3.78 9.04 -7.96
C GLU A 33 -5.18 8.73 -8.52
N PHE A 34 -6.04 8.10 -7.71
CA PHE A 34 -7.32 7.56 -8.17
C PHE A 34 -8.54 8.23 -7.53
N GLY A 35 -8.33 9.15 -6.59
CA GLY A 35 -9.41 9.75 -5.81
C GLY A 35 -10.04 8.79 -4.80
N HIS A 36 -11.05 9.28 -4.09
CA HIS A 36 -11.82 8.52 -3.11
C HIS A 36 -13.03 7.78 -3.70
N ASP A 37 -13.44 8.09 -4.93
CA ASP A 37 -14.64 7.51 -5.56
C ASP A 37 -14.35 6.17 -6.26
N GLN A 38 -13.34 5.44 -5.80
CA GLN A 38 -12.97 4.13 -6.31
C GLN A 38 -14.09 3.12 -5.99
N LYS A 39 -14.68 2.53 -7.03
CA LYS A 39 -15.74 1.53 -6.89
C LYS A 39 -15.16 0.10 -6.89
N GLY A 40 -15.62 -0.71 -5.94
CA GLY A 40 -15.25 -2.12 -5.85
C GLY A 40 -13.87 -2.35 -5.24
N VAL A 41 -12.90 -2.79 -6.05
CA VAL A 41 -11.57 -3.17 -5.56
C VAL A 41 -10.67 -1.93 -5.45
N LEU A 42 -10.14 -1.67 -4.26
CA LEU A 42 -9.17 -0.61 -4.01
C LEU A 42 -7.91 -0.80 -4.87
N ARG A 43 -7.52 0.25 -5.61
CA ARG A 43 -6.26 0.33 -6.37
C ARG A 43 -5.20 1.03 -5.55
N ILE A 44 -4.04 0.42 -5.42
CA ILE A 44 -2.88 0.96 -4.70
C ILE A 44 -1.72 1.09 -5.70
N PRO A 45 -1.27 2.33 -6.00
CA PRO A 45 -0.13 2.56 -6.88
C PRO A 45 1.15 2.35 -6.06
N CYS A 46 1.60 1.10 -6.01
CA CYS A 46 2.77 0.70 -5.23
C CYS A 46 3.37 -0.55 -5.86
N ASP A 47 4.70 -0.63 -5.86
CA ASP A 47 5.41 -1.85 -6.19
C ASP A 47 4.87 -3.05 -5.39
N ILE A 48 4.67 -4.16 -6.10
CA ILE A 48 4.05 -5.37 -5.56
C ILE A 48 4.90 -5.96 -4.43
N GLU A 49 6.22 -5.97 -4.58
CA GLU A 49 7.13 -6.52 -3.57
C GLU A 49 7.11 -5.66 -2.30
N CYS A 50 7.13 -4.33 -2.44
CA CYS A 50 7.03 -3.42 -1.30
C CYS A 50 5.70 -3.57 -0.56
N PHE A 51 4.59 -3.72 -1.30
CA PHE A 51 3.28 -3.95 -0.69
C PHE A 51 3.27 -5.19 0.21
N TYR A 52 3.83 -6.30 -0.26
CA TYR A 52 3.93 -7.51 0.56
C TYR A 52 4.80 -7.32 1.80
N LYS A 53 5.92 -6.59 1.70
CA LYS A 53 6.75 -6.26 2.87
C LYS A 53 5.96 -5.47 3.92
N ILE A 54 5.18 -4.48 3.50
CA ILE A 54 4.31 -3.69 4.41
C ILE A 54 3.29 -4.60 5.09
N VAL A 55 2.60 -5.45 4.33
CA VAL A 55 1.60 -6.38 4.89
C VAL A 55 2.25 -7.35 5.89
N GLN A 56 3.44 -7.86 5.60
CA GLN A 56 4.19 -8.74 6.51
C GLN A 56 4.61 -8.01 7.78
N LEU A 57 5.05 -6.76 7.68
CA LEU A 57 5.40 -5.94 8.84
C LEU A 57 4.20 -5.69 9.75
N ILE A 58 3.02 -5.40 9.16
CA ILE A 58 1.78 -5.20 9.93
C ILE A 58 1.33 -6.49 10.63
N ARG A 59 1.55 -7.65 9.99
CA ARG A 59 1.21 -8.96 10.56
C ARG A 59 2.18 -9.40 11.65
N SER A 60 3.44 -8.96 11.58
CA SER A 60 4.46 -9.29 12.56
C SER A 60 4.30 -8.35 13.75
N SER A 61 4.06 -8.87 14.95
CA SER A 61 3.84 -8.08 16.18
C SER A 61 5.04 -7.23 16.64
N ALA A 62 6.05 -7.03 15.80
CA ALA A 62 7.27 -6.25 16.04
C ALA A 62 7.02 -4.75 15.89
N TRP A 63 6.13 -4.21 16.74
CA TRP A 63 5.66 -2.81 16.73
C TRP A 63 6.74 -1.76 17.11
N ARG A 64 7.97 -2.16 17.48
CA ARG A 64 8.95 -1.26 18.13
C ARG A 64 10.11 -0.76 17.27
N LYS A 65 10.12 -0.98 15.96
CA LYS A 65 11.20 -0.47 15.09
C LYS A 65 10.69 0.71 14.26
N LYS A 66 11.48 1.80 14.20
CA LYS A 66 11.34 2.80 13.14
C LYS A 66 11.62 2.07 11.82
N VAL A 67 10.57 1.70 11.10
CA VAL A 67 10.69 1.09 9.78
C VAL A 67 10.56 2.20 8.75
N THR A 68 11.64 2.48 8.04
CA THR A 68 11.59 3.32 6.85
C THR A 68 11.05 2.45 5.72
N ILE A 69 9.83 2.75 5.25
CA ILE A 69 9.20 2.05 4.14
C ILE A 69 9.70 2.72 2.84
N PRO A 70 10.53 2.06 2.03
CA PRO A 70 11.21 2.71 0.91
C PRO A 70 10.28 3.16 -0.23
N CYS A 71 9.08 2.57 -0.34
CA CYS A 71 8.20 2.79 -1.50
C CYS A 71 7.38 4.08 -1.49
N LEU A 72 7.41 4.89 -0.42
CA LEU A 72 6.75 6.20 -0.40
C LEU A 72 7.52 7.28 -1.19
N PHE A 73 8.71 6.96 -1.71
CA PHE A 73 9.60 7.91 -2.39
C PHE A 73 9.82 7.59 -3.88
N SER A 74 9.01 6.71 -4.49
CA SER A 74 9.14 6.47 -5.93
C SER A 74 8.85 7.77 -6.71
N PRO A 75 9.80 8.29 -7.49
CA PRO A 75 9.73 9.61 -8.13
C PRO A 75 8.72 9.72 -9.29
N LYS A 76 7.84 8.72 -9.49
CA LYS A 76 6.83 8.69 -10.55
C LYS A 76 5.50 9.36 -10.18
N LEU A 77 5.39 9.94 -8.98
CA LEU A 77 4.19 10.67 -8.53
C LEU A 77 4.28 12.19 -8.75
N MET A 78 5.07 12.64 -9.75
CA MET A 78 5.07 14.00 -10.29
C MET A 78 5.03 13.96 -11.81
#